data_AF-A0A8K0MQ03-F1
#
_entry.id   AF-A0A8K0MQ03-F1
#
_cell.length_a   1.000
_cell.length_b   1.000
_cell.length_c   1.000
_cell.angle_alpha   90.00
_cell.angle_beta   90.00
_cell.angle_gamma   90.00
#
_symmetry.space_group_name_H-M   'P 1'
#
loop_
_entity.id
_entity.type
_entity.pdbx_description
1 polymer ?
#
loop_
_entity_poly.entity_id
_entity_poly.type
_entity_poly.pdbx_seq_one_letter_code
_entity_poly.pdbx_strand_id
1 'polypeptide(L)'
;MANCDAKSSLEQLFTNVVCMGITEDYIPKEIVEKVLLLLPVKSLIRFKCVSKSLCALIEHPSFRAKHLHNSKNNISSSSTTSLFLSFTFEERMAVEKHIFMNCNANHKPSYPHAIAAELPTLNIINTSEDDDVDHYYDKRLLVQCSSEYVKLPLAKDMIRDRRLVRICSQCDGLLCLFDEFGNFCLCNPSTKECRTLPPCLLQPQTSRGLRLLLPFSTGYYANSQGLCLLQYTSCGLGYDDKAKDYKIIRIVKTFPPGTEPPRAELYSLSSNSWREMDLSNIAEDLRCCFLCCEHKVYLKGVYYFLANGTDGKSKIVCFDMCEEEFNCISLPDFHSSYMRIAVWNERVVVFPTVYYGASTVQMWVMDGGNGGVRDRNSCFWTKHSEIRFAAGVIDPKPLLFWKNDDELLMEIFYEKIEKRKLISYNIGSTKFRNVPFGAGSSPHDQGYDSQFRVNNVVPYVKSLVSVKEGNRAC
;
A
#
# COMPACT_ATOMS: atom_id res chain seq x y z
N MET A 1 -2.60 11.52 25.06
CA MET A 1 -1.86 10.95 26.21
C MET A 1 -2.77 10.04 27.04
N ALA A 2 -3.93 10.51 27.54
CA ALA A 2 -4.83 9.72 28.41
C ALA A 2 -5.22 8.29 27.92
N ASN A 3 -5.37 8.07 26.62
CA ASN A 3 -5.84 6.78 26.07
C ASN A 3 -4.72 5.71 25.96
N CYS A 4 -3.45 6.11 25.87
CA CYS A 4 -2.31 5.17 25.90
C CYS A 4 -2.03 4.70 27.33
N ASP A 5 -2.12 5.61 28.30
CA ASP A 5 -1.90 5.30 29.72
C ASP A 5 -2.96 4.32 30.23
N ALA A 6 -4.24 4.52 29.87
CA ALA A 6 -5.32 3.61 30.22
C ALA A 6 -5.14 2.19 29.63
N LYS A 7 -4.68 2.07 28.37
CA LYS A 7 -4.40 0.76 27.75
C LYS A 7 -3.23 0.06 28.40
N SER A 8 -2.16 0.79 28.71
CA SER A 8 -0.99 0.26 29.44
C SER A 8 -1.38 -0.21 30.85
N SER A 9 -2.19 0.56 31.58
CA SER A 9 -2.71 0.18 32.89
C SER A 9 -3.63 -1.04 32.82
N LEU A 10 -4.50 -1.14 31.82
CA LEU A 10 -5.35 -2.32 31.59
C LEU A 10 -4.53 -3.57 31.24
N GLU A 11 -3.51 -3.45 30.38
CA GLU A 11 -2.60 -4.56 30.07
C GLU A 11 -1.88 -5.06 31.33
N GLN A 12 -1.39 -4.16 32.16
CA GLN A 12 -0.66 -4.52 33.37
C GLN A 12 -1.58 -5.10 34.44
N LEU A 13 -2.79 -4.56 34.60
CA LEU A 13 -3.81 -5.12 35.49
C LEU A 13 -4.21 -6.53 35.06
N PHE A 14 -4.49 -6.72 33.76
CA PHE A 14 -4.90 -8.02 33.23
C PHE A 14 -3.77 -9.04 33.29
N THR A 15 -2.53 -8.63 32.98
CA THR A 15 -1.34 -9.49 33.14
C THR A 15 -1.17 -9.91 34.58
N ASN A 16 -1.30 -8.97 35.54
CA ASN A 16 -1.19 -9.29 36.96
C ASN A 16 -2.28 -10.26 37.41
N VAL A 17 -3.54 -10.06 37.00
CA VAL A 17 -4.66 -10.95 37.35
C VAL A 17 -4.46 -12.36 36.81
N VAL A 18 -4.05 -12.48 35.53
CA VAL A 18 -3.80 -13.78 34.89
C VAL A 18 -2.54 -14.46 35.47
N CYS A 19 -1.47 -13.71 35.74
CA CYS A 19 -0.24 -14.24 36.34
C CYS A 19 -0.39 -14.62 37.83
N MET A 20 -1.33 -14.00 38.56
CA MET A 20 -1.60 -14.33 39.97
C MET A 20 -2.43 -15.61 40.14
N GLY A 21 -2.76 -16.33 39.07
CA GLY A 21 -3.51 -17.59 39.15
C GLY A 21 -4.95 -17.42 39.63
N ILE A 22 -5.47 -16.19 39.63
CA ILE A 22 -6.92 -15.93 39.70
C ILE A 22 -7.46 -16.42 38.37
N THR A 23 -7.84 -17.70 38.35
CA THR A 23 -8.11 -18.43 37.12
C THR A 23 -9.21 -17.75 36.30
N GLU A 24 -9.21 -18.04 35.01
CA GLU A 24 -10.31 -17.72 34.08
C GLU A 24 -11.70 -18.17 34.60
N ASP A 25 -11.75 -19.02 35.63
CA ASP A 25 -12.97 -19.52 36.26
C ASP A 25 -13.75 -18.45 37.06
N TYR A 26 -13.08 -17.38 37.52
CA TYR A 26 -13.72 -16.33 38.33
C TYR A 26 -14.16 -15.10 37.53
N ILE A 27 -13.71 -14.96 36.28
CA ILE A 27 -14.06 -13.84 35.40
C ILE A 27 -14.91 -14.38 34.25
N PRO A 28 -16.15 -13.89 34.06
CA PRO A 28 -16.98 -14.29 32.93
C PRO A 28 -16.25 -14.15 31.59
N LYS A 29 -16.39 -15.16 30.71
CA LYS A 29 -15.71 -15.22 29.41
C LYS A 29 -15.99 -13.98 28.55
N GLU A 30 -17.18 -13.41 28.68
CA GLU A 30 -17.59 -12.20 27.96
C GLU A 30 -16.79 -10.97 28.40
N ILE A 31 -16.39 -10.90 29.67
CA ILE A 31 -15.56 -9.81 30.19
C ILE A 31 -14.13 -9.98 29.69
N VAL A 32 -13.59 -11.20 29.73
CA VAL A 32 -12.28 -11.52 29.17
C VAL A 32 -12.22 -11.12 27.69
N GLU A 33 -13.19 -11.53 26.89
CA GLU A 33 -13.27 -11.18 25.46
C GLU A 33 -13.29 -9.66 25.27
N LYS A 34 -14.14 -8.93 26.01
CA LYS A 34 -14.22 -7.46 25.94
C LYS A 34 -12.90 -6.78 26.28
N VAL A 35 -12.20 -7.23 27.33
CA VAL A 35 -10.90 -6.68 27.71
C VAL A 35 -9.89 -6.91 26.60
N LEU A 36 -9.76 -8.14 26.10
CA LEU A 36 -8.83 -8.47 25.02
C LEU A 36 -9.12 -7.69 23.73
N LEU A 37 -10.39 -7.45 23.39
CA LEU A 37 -10.78 -6.65 22.22
C LEU A 37 -10.30 -5.18 22.27
N LEU A 38 -9.94 -4.67 23.45
CA LEU A 38 -9.39 -3.32 23.63
C LEU A 38 -7.85 -3.27 23.52
N LEU A 39 -7.19 -4.44 23.56
CA LEU A 39 -5.74 -4.52 23.63
C LEU A 39 -5.09 -4.43 22.22
N PRO A 40 -3.90 -3.82 22.12
CA PRO A 40 -3.07 -3.85 20.92
C PRO A 40 -2.70 -5.28 20.50
N VAL A 41 -2.55 -5.49 19.18
CA VAL A 41 -2.16 -6.78 18.59
C VAL A 41 -0.88 -7.35 19.22
N LYS A 42 0.11 -6.50 19.52
CA LYS A 42 1.38 -6.91 20.14
C LYS A 42 1.18 -7.60 21.49
N SER A 43 0.23 -7.12 22.27
CA SER A 43 -0.08 -7.63 23.61
C SER A 43 -0.90 -8.91 23.50
N LEU A 44 -1.86 -8.96 22.58
CA LEU A 44 -2.62 -10.18 22.26
C LEU A 44 -1.71 -11.33 21.81
N ILE A 45 -0.71 -11.05 20.97
CA ILE A 45 0.27 -12.08 20.56
C ILE A 45 1.05 -12.63 21.76
N ARG A 46 1.37 -11.79 22.76
CA ARG A 46 2.03 -12.24 23.99
C ARG A 46 1.08 -13.10 24.83
N PHE A 47 -0.19 -12.73 24.93
CA PHE A 47 -1.20 -13.48 25.70
C PHE A 47 -1.50 -14.87 25.14
N LYS A 48 -1.28 -15.10 23.84
CA LYS A 48 -1.34 -16.47 23.28
C LYS A 48 -0.42 -17.47 24.02
N CYS A 49 0.70 -17.00 24.57
CA CYS A 49 1.65 -17.84 25.28
C CYS A 49 1.29 -18.07 26.77
N VAL A 50 0.29 -17.36 27.29
CA VAL A 50 -0.04 -17.35 28.73
C VAL A 50 -1.02 -18.46 29.11
N SER A 51 -2.03 -18.73 28.26
CA SER A 51 -3.05 -19.76 28.49
C SER A 51 -3.52 -20.35 27.16
N LYS A 52 -3.82 -21.66 27.15
CA LYS A 52 -4.41 -22.34 25.98
C LYS A 52 -5.80 -21.79 25.63
N SER A 53 -6.57 -21.39 26.63
CA SER A 53 -7.92 -20.85 26.45
C SER A 53 -7.86 -19.44 25.84
N LEU A 54 -6.98 -18.56 26.34
CA LEU A 54 -6.70 -17.27 25.71
C LEU A 54 -6.18 -17.43 24.28
N CYS A 55 -5.29 -18.40 24.04
CA CYS A 55 -4.80 -18.69 22.69
C CYS A 55 -5.97 -19.08 21.76
N ALA A 56 -6.81 -20.03 22.18
CA ALA A 56 -7.98 -20.46 21.41
C ALA A 56 -8.96 -19.31 21.13
N LEU A 57 -9.21 -18.44 22.11
CA LEU A 57 -10.06 -17.26 21.95
C LEU A 57 -9.48 -16.26 20.95
N ILE A 58 -8.19 -15.91 21.08
CA ILE A 58 -7.51 -14.94 20.21
C ILE A 58 -7.37 -15.50 18.77
N GLU A 59 -7.21 -16.81 18.65
CA GLU A 59 -7.12 -17.47 17.35
C GLU A 59 -8.46 -17.66 16.66
N HIS A 60 -9.57 -17.62 17.41
CA HIS A 60 -10.90 -17.81 16.87
C HIS A 60 -11.25 -16.74 15.81
N PRO A 61 -11.79 -17.12 14.63
CA PRO A 61 -12.09 -16.18 13.55
C PRO A 61 -13.02 -15.04 13.97
N SER A 62 -14.02 -15.31 14.80
CA SER A 62 -14.96 -14.28 15.27
C SER A 62 -14.28 -13.21 16.14
N PHE A 63 -13.32 -13.59 16.99
CA PHE A 63 -12.57 -12.65 17.81
C PHE A 63 -11.71 -11.74 16.92
N ARG A 64 -11.02 -12.33 15.93
CA ARG A 64 -10.20 -11.57 14.99
C ARG A 64 -11.02 -10.60 14.14
N ALA A 65 -12.21 -11.02 13.69
CA ALA A 65 -13.13 -10.14 12.96
C ALA A 65 -13.59 -8.96 13.82
N LYS A 66 -14.00 -9.21 15.08
CA LYS A 66 -14.37 -8.16 16.04
C LYS A 66 -13.19 -7.22 16.33
N HIS A 67 -11.99 -7.76 16.55
CA HIS A 67 -10.79 -6.98 16.82
C HIS A 67 -10.38 -6.11 15.62
N LEU A 68 -10.46 -6.65 14.41
CA LEU A 68 -10.22 -5.92 13.17
C LEU A 68 -11.25 -4.79 12.97
N HIS A 69 -12.54 -5.06 13.22
CA HIS A 69 -13.59 -4.05 13.16
C HIS A 69 -13.30 -2.90 14.15
N ASN A 70 -12.97 -3.22 15.39
CA ASN A 70 -12.55 -2.21 16.39
C ASN A 70 -11.30 -1.45 15.94
N SER A 71 -10.34 -2.12 15.31
CA SER A 71 -9.11 -1.48 14.82
C SER A 71 -9.39 -0.50 13.67
N LYS A 72 -10.30 -0.85 12.75
CA LYS A 72 -10.75 0.05 11.68
C LYS A 72 -11.53 1.25 12.22
N ASN A 73 -12.48 1.04 13.14
CA ASN A 73 -13.25 2.14 13.75
C ASN A 73 -12.40 3.04 14.65
N ASN A 74 -11.38 2.47 15.31
CA ASN A 74 -10.40 3.25 16.06
C ASN A 74 -9.52 4.08 15.12
N ILE A 75 -9.25 3.66 13.88
CA ILE A 75 -8.60 4.51 12.88
C ILE A 75 -9.52 5.65 12.46
N SER A 76 -10.84 5.45 12.42
CA SER A 76 -11.80 6.52 12.12
C SER A 76 -12.02 7.50 13.28
N SER A 77 -11.76 7.08 14.53
CA SER A 77 -12.03 7.88 15.75
C SER A 77 -10.78 8.38 16.49
N SER A 78 -9.62 7.74 16.32
CA SER A 78 -8.33 8.17 16.88
C SER A 78 -7.55 8.96 15.84
N SER A 79 -6.87 10.04 16.23
CA SER A 79 -6.01 10.86 15.35
C SER A 79 -4.76 10.13 14.80
N THR A 80 -4.73 8.78 14.80
CA THR A 80 -3.58 7.92 14.48
C THR A 80 -3.82 7.02 13.27
N THR A 81 -3.66 7.55 12.06
CA THR A 81 -3.43 6.78 10.83
C THR A 81 -1.93 6.42 10.70
N SER A 82 -1.64 5.15 10.44
CA SER A 82 -0.31 4.69 10.02
C SER A 82 -0.26 4.48 8.52
N LEU A 83 0.85 4.85 7.88
CA LEU A 83 1.04 4.76 6.43
C LEU A 83 2.37 4.08 6.10
N PHE A 84 2.41 3.28 5.03
CA PHE A 84 3.64 2.94 4.34
C PHE A 84 3.79 3.81 3.09
N LEU A 85 4.97 4.39 2.92
CA LEU A 85 5.34 5.28 1.84
C LEU A 85 6.51 4.69 1.06
N SER A 86 6.36 4.54 -0.25
CA SER A 86 7.42 4.13 -1.16
C SER A 86 7.85 5.29 -2.05
N PHE A 87 9.15 5.47 -2.25
CA PHE A 87 9.70 6.59 -3.02
C PHE A 87 11.05 6.26 -3.65
N THR A 88 11.38 6.96 -4.72
CA THR A 88 12.69 6.93 -5.41
C THR A 88 13.36 8.30 -5.33
N PHE A 89 14.69 8.32 -5.40
CA PHE A 89 15.47 9.55 -5.56
C PHE A 89 15.91 9.70 -7.02
N GLU A 90 15.81 10.90 -7.57
CA GLU A 90 16.08 11.14 -9.00
C GLU A 90 17.58 11.11 -9.35
N GLU A 91 18.48 11.38 -8.40
CA GLU A 91 19.93 11.54 -8.66
C GLU A 91 20.79 10.28 -8.37
N ARG A 92 20.25 9.27 -7.69
CA ARG A 92 20.95 7.99 -7.44
C ARG A 92 20.27 6.92 -8.29
N MET A 93 21.05 6.05 -8.97
CA MET A 93 20.54 4.89 -9.72
C MET A 93 19.33 4.27 -8.99
N ALA A 94 18.25 4.01 -9.73
CA ALA A 94 16.86 3.76 -9.33
C ALA A 94 16.60 2.80 -8.14
N VAL A 95 17.05 3.15 -6.93
CA VAL A 95 16.75 2.40 -5.71
C VAL A 95 15.48 2.97 -5.09
N GLU A 96 14.41 2.19 -5.14
CA GLU A 96 13.17 2.47 -4.42
C GLU A 96 13.35 2.16 -2.92
N LYS A 97 12.93 3.09 -2.07
CA LYS A 97 12.95 2.98 -0.60
C LYS A 97 11.53 2.96 -0.04
N HIS A 98 11.35 2.37 1.14
CA HIS A 98 10.06 2.28 1.84
C HIS A 98 10.18 2.86 3.26
N ILE A 99 9.25 3.73 3.68
CA ILE A 99 9.16 4.42 4.98
C ILE A 99 7.79 4.20 5.63
N PHE A 100 7.70 4.28 6.96
CA PHE A 100 6.48 4.05 7.75
C PHE A 100 6.23 5.33 8.55
N MET A 101 5.09 5.94 8.31
CA MET A 101 4.72 7.19 8.96
C MET A 101 3.55 6.96 9.92
N ASN A 102 3.60 7.60 11.08
CA ASN A 102 2.50 7.63 12.04
C ASN A 102 2.18 9.09 12.39
N CYS A 103 0.92 9.49 12.23
CA CYS A 103 0.53 10.89 12.37
C CYS A 103 0.43 11.43 13.81
N ASN A 104 0.63 10.60 14.84
CA ASN A 104 0.74 11.07 16.24
C ASN A 104 2.15 11.55 16.65
N ALA A 105 3.15 11.46 15.78
CA ALA A 105 4.49 11.92 16.11
C ALA A 105 4.57 13.45 15.99
N ASN A 106 4.24 14.16 17.07
CA ASN A 106 4.55 15.58 17.26
C ASN A 106 6.06 15.85 17.39
N HIS A 107 6.90 14.83 17.25
CA HIS A 107 8.35 14.95 17.23
C HIS A 107 8.85 15.00 15.78
N LYS A 108 9.78 15.93 15.52
CA LYS A 108 10.69 15.82 14.36
C LYS A 108 11.22 14.37 14.34
N PRO A 109 11.24 13.67 13.19
CA PRO A 109 11.91 12.38 13.11
C PRO A 109 13.31 12.54 13.72
N SER A 110 13.54 11.88 14.86
CA SER A 110 14.87 11.80 15.43
C SER A 110 15.71 11.01 14.43
N TYR A 111 16.81 11.62 13.98
CA TYR A 111 17.82 11.00 13.14
C TYR A 111 18.66 10.07 14.03
N PRO A 112 18.54 8.73 13.94
CA PRO A 112 19.75 7.94 13.94
C PRO A 112 20.43 8.20 12.60
N HIS A 113 21.77 8.23 12.60
CA HIS A 113 22.54 8.14 11.36
C HIS A 113 21.78 7.26 10.38
N ALA A 114 21.36 7.83 9.25
CA ALA A 114 21.37 7.03 8.06
C ALA A 114 22.81 6.54 8.03
N ILE A 115 23.04 5.30 8.44
CA ILE A 115 24.15 4.56 7.87
C ILE A 115 23.74 4.56 6.41
N ALA A 116 24.25 5.56 5.70
CA ALA A 116 24.68 5.36 4.36
C ALA A 116 25.38 4.01 4.42
N ALA A 117 24.74 2.98 3.87
CA ALA A 117 25.50 2.18 2.97
C ALA A 117 25.96 3.17 1.87
N GLU A 118 26.98 3.96 2.18
CA GLU A 118 28.03 4.15 1.21
C GLU A 118 28.39 2.72 0.81
N LEU A 119 28.08 2.35 -0.42
CA LEU A 119 29.17 2.09 -1.31
C LEU A 119 28.77 2.59 -2.71
N PRO A 120 29.63 3.42 -3.31
CA PRO A 120 29.46 4.03 -4.61
C PRO A 120 29.84 3.06 -5.75
N THR A 121 29.61 3.55 -6.96
CA THR A 121 30.26 3.18 -8.22
C THR A 121 30.05 1.77 -8.77
N LEU A 122 29.19 1.72 -9.80
CA LEU A 122 29.47 0.94 -10.99
C LEU A 122 30.85 1.38 -11.52
N ASN A 123 31.89 0.60 -11.30
CA ASN A 123 33.08 0.61 -12.16
C ASN A 123 33.18 -0.77 -12.77
N ILE A 124 32.98 -0.84 -14.07
CA ILE A 124 33.38 -1.98 -14.89
C ILE A 124 34.91 -1.95 -14.90
N ILE A 125 35.59 -2.82 -14.15
CA ILE A 125 36.89 -3.37 -14.54
C ILE A 125 36.97 -4.81 -14.03
N ASN A 126 36.92 -5.76 -14.96
CA ASN A 126 37.58 -7.05 -14.78
C ASN A 126 39.07 -6.76 -14.58
N THR A 127 39.64 -7.13 -13.43
CA THR A 127 40.91 -7.86 -13.36
C THR A 127 41.13 -8.35 -11.93
N SER A 128 41.24 -9.68 -11.82
CA SER A 128 42.10 -10.48 -10.93
C SER A 128 42.04 -10.30 -9.42
N GLU A 129 41.71 -11.44 -8.80
CA GLU A 129 42.39 -12.11 -7.68
C GLU A 129 42.29 -11.52 -6.27
N ASP A 130 41.76 -12.38 -5.39
CA ASP A 130 42.06 -12.55 -3.97
C ASP A 130 42.03 -11.31 -3.06
N ASP A 131 41.01 -11.24 -2.20
CA ASP A 131 41.21 -11.56 -0.78
C ASP A 131 39.89 -11.47 0.00
N ASP A 132 39.65 -12.52 0.78
CA ASP A 132 38.62 -12.64 1.80
C ASP A 132 38.75 -11.55 2.87
N VAL A 133 37.74 -10.68 3.04
CA VAL A 133 37.40 -10.14 4.36
C VAL A 133 35.88 -9.97 4.49
N ASP A 134 35.29 -10.91 5.23
CA ASP A 134 33.94 -10.90 5.79
C ASP A 134 33.68 -9.63 6.62
N HIS A 135 32.86 -8.69 6.13
CA HIS A 135 32.15 -7.68 6.96
C HIS A 135 30.69 -7.59 6.52
N TYR A 136 29.89 -8.43 7.19
CA TYR A 136 28.52 -8.81 6.88
C TYR A 136 27.49 -7.79 7.40
N TYR A 137 26.84 -7.02 6.52
CA TYR A 137 25.71 -6.13 6.88
C TYR A 137 24.37 -6.70 6.39
N ASP A 138 23.49 -6.99 7.36
CA ASP A 138 22.14 -7.58 7.22
C ASP A 138 21.16 -6.60 6.53
N LYS A 139 20.78 -6.88 5.27
CA LYS A 139 19.88 -6.06 4.43
C LYS A 139 18.40 -6.36 4.68
N ARG A 140 17.90 -6.09 5.89
CA ARG A 140 16.46 -6.15 6.19
C ARG A 140 15.76 -4.90 5.64
N LEU A 141 14.58 -5.06 5.04
CA LEU A 141 13.68 -3.93 4.75
C LEU A 141 13.20 -3.36 6.08
N LEU A 142 13.95 -2.37 6.59
CA LEU A 142 13.65 -1.66 7.82
C LEU A 142 12.87 -0.42 7.44
N VAL A 143 11.61 -0.41 7.85
CA VAL A 143 10.77 0.74 7.60
C VAL A 143 10.93 1.69 8.80
N GLN A 144 11.63 2.80 8.59
CA GLN A 144 11.97 3.78 9.63
C GLN A 144 10.77 4.71 9.90
N CYS A 145 10.50 4.92 11.19
CA CYS A 145 9.51 5.86 11.72
C CYS A 145 10.22 6.85 12.65
N SER A 146 9.61 7.99 12.93
CA SER A 146 10.05 9.00 13.89
C SER A 146 10.06 8.53 15.37
N SER A 147 9.97 7.23 15.64
CA SER A 147 10.33 6.58 16.92
C SER A 147 10.25 5.04 16.94
N GLU A 148 9.59 4.36 15.99
CA GLU A 148 9.39 2.89 15.99
C GLU A 148 9.75 2.19 14.66
N TYR A 149 10.65 1.20 14.68
CA TYR A 149 10.96 0.39 13.49
C TYR A 149 9.91 -0.69 13.23
N VAL A 150 9.29 -0.68 12.04
CA VAL A 150 8.46 -1.80 11.59
C VAL A 150 9.30 -2.70 10.70
N LYS A 151 9.65 -3.89 11.22
CA LYS A 151 10.33 -4.93 10.45
C LYS A 151 9.29 -5.74 9.66
N LEU A 152 9.39 -5.73 8.34
CA LEU A 152 8.55 -6.60 7.52
C LEU A 152 9.02 -8.05 7.63
N PRO A 153 8.12 -9.01 7.91
CA PRO A 153 8.45 -10.43 7.85
C PRO A 153 8.51 -10.81 6.36
N LEU A 154 9.72 -10.87 5.81
CA LEU A 154 9.97 -11.30 4.43
C LEU A 154 10.25 -12.81 4.39
N ALA A 155 9.95 -13.42 3.24
CA ALA A 155 10.25 -14.83 3.01
C ALA A 155 11.77 -15.08 2.94
N LYS A 156 12.20 -16.27 3.37
CA LYS A 156 13.63 -16.61 3.53
C LYS A 156 14.41 -16.54 2.21
N ASP A 157 13.79 -16.98 1.13
CA ASP A 157 14.32 -16.94 -0.24
C ASP A 157 14.52 -15.51 -0.73
N MET A 158 13.55 -14.61 -0.49
CA MET A 158 13.67 -13.19 -0.84
C MET A 158 14.83 -12.51 -0.08
N ILE A 159 15.01 -12.87 1.20
CA ILE A 159 16.12 -12.37 2.02
C ILE A 159 17.45 -12.92 1.51
N ARG A 160 17.56 -14.24 1.29
CA ARG A 160 18.78 -14.91 0.86
C ARG A 160 19.26 -14.37 -0.50
N ASP A 161 18.35 -14.23 -1.44
CA ASP A 161 18.64 -13.84 -2.82
C ASP A 161 18.72 -12.31 -2.99
N ARG A 162 18.57 -11.54 -1.90
CA ARG A 162 18.68 -10.06 -1.86
C ARG A 162 17.79 -9.33 -2.88
N ARG A 163 16.57 -9.83 -3.07
CA ARG A 163 15.67 -9.33 -4.13
C ARG A 163 15.09 -7.97 -3.80
N LEU A 164 14.89 -7.12 -4.81
CA LEU A 164 14.14 -5.88 -4.62
C LEU A 164 12.66 -6.21 -4.37
N VAL A 165 12.12 -5.77 -3.22
CA VAL A 165 10.73 -6.01 -2.81
C VAL A 165 9.94 -4.72 -2.78
N ARG A 166 8.71 -4.76 -3.29
CA ARG A 166 7.80 -3.61 -3.35
C ARG A 166 6.47 -3.94 -2.69
N ILE A 167 5.86 -2.94 -2.06
CA ILE A 167 4.50 -3.03 -1.53
C ILE A 167 3.52 -2.76 -2.68
N CYS A 168 2.73 -3.77 -3.07
CA CYS A 168 1.70 -3.62 -4.11
C CYS A 168 0.42 -3.01 -3.57
N SER A 169 -0.07 -3.53 -2.44
CA SER A 169 -1.37 -3.16 -1.86
C SER A 169 -1.48 -3.66 -0.41
N GLN A 170 -2.58 -3.30 0.24
CA GLN A 170 -2.90 -3.68 1.61
C GLN A 170 -4.39 -4.04 1.70
N CYS A 171 -4.72 -4.96 2.61
CA CYS A 171 -6.12 -5.22 3.01
C CYS A 171 -6.12 -5.75 4.44
N ASP A 172 -6.90 -5.13 5.32
CA ASP A 172 -7.16 -5.63 6.68
C ASP A 172 -5.89 -5.93 7.50
N GLY A 173 -4.83 -5.17 7.26
CA GLY A 173 -3.53 -5.30 7.92
C GLY A 173 -2.59 -6.34 7.31
N LEU A 174 -3.06 -7.06 6.28
CA LEU A 174 -2.20 -7.81 5.38
C LEU A 174 -1.58 -6.86 4.35
N LEU A 175 -0.30 -7.07 4.06
CA LEU A 175 0.42 -6.43 2.97
C LEU A 175 0.69 -7.45 1.87
N CYS A 176 0.42 -7.03 0.64
CA CYS A 176 0.80 -7.77 -0.56
C CYS A 176 2.10 -7.20 -1.10
N LEU A 177 3.14 -8.02 -1.11
CA LEU A 177 4.46 -7.69 -1.58
C LEU A 177 4.77 -8.49 -2.84
N PHE A 178 5.61 -7.93 -3.70
CA PHE A 178 6.15 -8.65 -4.85
C PHE A 178 7.61 -8.28 -5.09
N ASP A 179 8.37 -9.20 -5.66
CA ASP A 179 9.74 -8.95 -6.07
C ASP A 179 9.86 -8.58 -7.55
N GLU A 180 11.06 -8.15 -7.96
CA GLU A 180 11.42 -7.84 -9.35
C GLU A 180 11.27 -9.00 -10.34
N PHE A 181 11.08 -10.22 -9.84
CA PHE A 181 10.90 -11.44 -10.61
C PHE A 181 9.43 -11.87 -10.74
N GLY A 182 8.51 -11.19 -10.05
CA GLY A 182 7.07 -11.41 -10.11
C GLY A 182 6.57 -12.41 -9.08
N ASN A 183 7.39 -12.74 -8.08
CA ASN A 183 6.97 -13.61 -6.99
C ASN A 183 6.27 -12.77 -5.94
N PHE A 184 5.10 -13.25 -5.52
CA PHE A 184 4.28 -12.59 -4.52
C PHE A 184 4.50 -13.20 -3.13
N CYS A 185 4.42 -12.36 -2.11
CA CYS A 185 4.20 -12.83 -0.74
C CYS A 185 3.17 -11.97 -0.02
N LEU A 186 2.41 -12.61 0.86
CA LEU A 186 1.52 -11.94 1.80
C LEU A 186 2.19 -11.92 3.16
N CYS A 187 2.14 -10.77 3.82
CA CYS A 187 2.71 -10.64 5.15
C CYS A 187 1.83 -9.79 6.07
N ASN A 188 1.82 -10.14 7.35
CA ASN A 188 1.23 -9.31 8.39
C ASN A 188 2.36 -8.88 9.35
N PRO A 189 2.79 -7.61 9.28
CA PRO A 189 3.85 -7.10 10.16
C PRO A 189 3.51 -7.19 11.65
N SER A 190 2.23 -7.09 12.01
CA SER A 190 1.78 -7.12 13.41
C SER A 190 1.87 -8.51 14.00
N THR A 191 1.49 -9.55 13.25
CA THR A 191 1.59 -10.96 13.67
C THR A 191 2.95 -11.59 13.36
N LYS A 192 3.80 -10.89 12.60
CA LYS A 192 5.09 -11.38 12.08
C LYS A 192 4.94 -12.60 11.17
N GLU A 193 3.77 -12.80 10.60
CA GLU A 193 3.52 -13.89 9.67
C GLU A 193 3.83 -13.48 8.23
N CYS A 194 4.33 -14.43 7.46
CA CYS A 194 4.61 -14.26 6.03
C CYS A 194 4.32 -15.58 5.31
N ARG A 195 3.81 -15.48 4.09
CA ARG A 195 3.52 -16.59 3.19
C ARG A 195 3.94 -16.23 1.78
N THR A 196 4.90 -16.97 1.23
CA THR A 196 5.21 -16.94 -0.19
C THR A 196 4.08 -17.60 -0.97
N LEU A 197 3.66 -16.97 -2.06
CA LEU A 197 2.59 -17.49 -2.91
C LEU A 197 3.17 -18.42 -3.98
N PRO A 198 2.38 -19.35 -4.53
CA PRO A 198 2.81 -20.12 -5.71
C PRO A 198 3.13 -19.19 -6.89
N PRO A 199 3.93 -19.66 -7.86
CA PRO A 199 4.21 -18.90 -9.08
C PRO A 199 2.92 -18.47 -9.79
N CYS A 200 2.92 -17.26 -10.32
CA CYS A 200 1.85 -16.75 -11.17
C CYS A 200 1.68 -17.64 -12.42
N LEU A 201 0.45 -17.77 -12.93
CA LEU A 201 0.18 -18.49 -14.18
C LEU A 201 0.66 -17.67 -15.37
N LEU A 202 0.40 -16.36 -15.32
CA LEU A 202 0.77 -15.40 -16.34
C LEU A 202 2.23 -14.99 -16.18
N GLN A 203 3.12 -15.92 -16.47
CA GLN A 203 4.55 -15.65 -16.52
C GLN A 203 4.89 -14.81 -17.76
N PRO A 204 5.84 -13.86 -17.65
CA PRO A 204 6.33 -13.14 -18.81
C PRO A 204 6.92 -14.15 -19.82
N GLN A 205 6.35 -14.22 -21.02
CA GLN A 205 6.93 -14.98 -22.13
C GLN A 205 8.20 -14.24 -22.58
N THR A 206 9.37 -14.90 -22.58
CA THR A 206 10.56 -14.34 -23.25
C THR A 206 11.35 -15.41 -23.98
N SER A 207 11.85 -15.03 -25.16
CA SER A 207 12.82 -15.79 -25.94
C SER A 207 14.27 -15.36 -25.68
N ARG A 208 14.58 -14.24 -24.97
CA ARG A 208 15.97 -13.74 -24.77
C ARG A 208 16.25 -12.89 -23.51
N GLY A 209 16.07 -13.45 -22.32
CA GLY A 209 17.04 -13.25 -21.22
C GLY A 209 17.21 -11.89 -20.51
N LEU A 210 16.43 -10.83 -20.76
CA LEU A 210 16.43 -9.64 -19.87
C LEU A 210 15.09 -9.45 -19.14
N ARG A 211 15.17 -9.48 -17.81
CA ARG A 211 14.06 -9.58 -16.86
C ARG A 211 13.99 -8.30 -16.04
N LEU A 212 13.07 -7.40 -16.39
CA LEU A 212 12.70 -6.27 -15.53
C LEU A 212 11.17 -6.15 -15.54
N LEU A 213 10.53 -6.61 -14.46
CA LEU A 213 9.18 -6.13 -14.14
C LEU A 213 9.33 -4.67 -13.72
N LEU A 214 9.35 -3.76 -14.69
CA LEU A 214 9.35 -2.32 -14.43
C LEU A 214 7.94 -1.94 -14.00
N PRO A 215 7.70 -1.56 -12.74
CA PRO A 215 6.37 -1.07 -12.36
C PRO A 215 6.19 0.36 -12.86
N PHE A 216 7.28 1.07 -13.20
CA PHE A 216 7.26 2.46 -13.65
C PHE A 216 8.52 2.81 -14.46
N SER A 217 8.35 3.08 -15.75
CA SER A 217 9.05 4.20 -16.39
C SER A 217 8.22 4.64 -17.58
N THR A 218 7.72 5.87 -17.52
CA THR A 218 7.33 6.69 -18.66
C THR A 218 8.57 7.07 -19.48
N GLY A 219 9.34 6.07 -19.90
CA GLY A 219 10.60 6.23 -20.62
C GLY A 219 10.69 5.14 -21.67
N TYR A 220 10.63 5.54 -22.93
CA TYR A 220 10.92 4.68 -24.07
C TYR A 220 12.40 4.28 -23.99
N TYR A 221 12.71 3.06 -23.58
CA TYR A 221 14.03 2.48 -23.83
C TYR A 221 14.02 1.87 -25.23
N ALA A 222 14.37 2.68 -26.24
CA ALA A 222 14.78 2.15 -27.54
C ALA A 222 16.27 1.79 -27.42
N ASN A 223 16.58 0.52 -27.14
CA ASN A 223 17.91 -0.01 -27.42
C ASN A 223 17.99 -0.33 -28.92
N SER A 224 19.15 -0.06 -29.52
CA SER A 224 19.41 -0.20 -30.96
C SER A 224 19.47 -1.65 -31.46
N GLN A 225 18.96 -2.64 -30.70
CA GLN A 225 19.07 -4.07 -31.03
C GLN A 225 17.76 -4.88 -30.93
N GLY A 226 16.57 -4.25 -30.89
CA GLY A 226 15.29 -4.94 -31.08
C GLY A 226 14.21 -4.53 -30.06
N LEU A 227 12.94 -4.70 -30.41
CA LEU A 227 11.79 -4.38 -29.56
C LEU A 227 11.83 -5.18 -28.25
N CYS A 228 12.10 -4.54 -27.11
CA CYS A 228 11.85 -5.16 -25.80
C CYS A 228 10.34 -5.12 -25.51
N LEU A 229 9.69 -6.29 -25.42
CA LEU A 229 8.32 -6.38 -24.92
C LEU A 229 8.31 -6.03 -23.43
N LEU A 230 7.72 -4.89 -23.05
CA LEU A 230 7.57 -4.53 -21.63
C LEU A 230 6.26 -5.11 -21.10
N GLN A 231 6.31 -5.75 -19.93
CA GLN A 231 5.13 -6.27 -19.25
C GLN A 231 4.73 -5.33 -18.11
N TYR A 232 3.57 -4.68 -18.24
CA TYR A 232 2.98 -3.87 -17.19
C TYR A 232 2.04 -4.71 -16.36
N THR A 233 2.15 -4.62 -15.04
CA THR A 233 1.32 -5.38 -14.10
C THR A 233 0.69 -4.46 -13.07
N SER A 234 -0.62 -4.57 -12.87
CA SER A 234 -1.28 -4.05 -11.68
C SER A 234 -1.80 -5.20 -10.84
N CYS A 235 -1.62 -5.14 -9.53
CA CYS A 235 -2.13 -6.12 -8.58
C CYS A 235 -2.96 -5.47 -7.48
N GLY A 236 -3.85 -6.22 -6.84
CA GLY A 236 -4.65 -5.71 -5.73
C GLY A 236 -5.10 -6.82 -4.79
N LEU A 237 -4.73 -6.71 -3.51
CA LEU A 237 -5.22 -7.56 -2.43
C LEU A 237 -6.56 -7.04 -1.93
N GLY A 238 -7.59 -7.88 -1.97
CA GLY A 238 -8.91 -7.58 -1.42
C GLY A 238 -9.47 -8.74 -0.60
N TYR A 239 -10.64 -8.49 0.00
CA TYR A 239 -11.38 -9.47 0.78
C TYR A 239 -12.71 -9.75 0.10
N ASP A 240 -12.98 -11.02 -0.15
CA ASP A 240 -14.29 -11.54 -0.55
C ASP A 240 -15.09 -11.86 0.71
N ASP A 241 -16.11 -11.05 0.98
CA ASP A 241 -16.97 -11.24 2.14
C ASP A 241 -17.93 -12.44 1.99
N LYS A 242 -18.26 -12.88 0.78
CA LYS A 242 -19.10 -14.07 0.57
C LYS A 242 -18.31 -15.35 0.83
N ALA A 243 -17.14 -15.48 0.19
CA ALA A 243 -16.27 -16.65 0.37
C ALA A 243 -15.47 -16.60 1.69
N LYS A 244 -15.47 -15.46 2.38
CA LYS A 244 -14.63 -15.18 3.57
C LYS A 244 -13.14 -15.41 3.29
N ASP A 245 -12.70 -15.03 2.09
CA ASP A 245 -11.36 -15.32 1.58
C ASP A 245 -10.64 -14.04 1.16
N TYR A 246 -9.31 -14.06 1.29
CA TYR A 246 -8.46 -13.01 0.75
C TYR A 246 -8.03 -13.38 -0.66
N LYS A 247 -8.19 -12.43 -1.58
CA LYS A 247 -7.87 -12.65 -3.00
C LYS A 247 -6.92 -11.60 -3.53
N ILE A 248 -6.13 -11.96 -4.52
CA ILE A 248 -5.26 -11.02 -5.24
C ILE A 248 -5.65 -11.05 -6.71
N ILE A 249 -6.17 -9.93 -7.21
CA ILE A 249 -6.33 -9.73 -8.64
C ILE A 249 -5.00 -9.22 -9.22
N ARG A 250 -4.52 -9.84 -10.30
CA ARG A 250 -3.36 -9.39 -11.06
C ARG A 250 -3.75 -9.23 -12.53
N ILE A 251 -3.56 -8.04 -13.07
CA ILE A 251 -3.84 -7.67 -14.46
C ILE A 251 -2.51 -7.40 -15.15
N VAL A 252 -2.32 -8.00 -16.31
CA VAL A 252 -1.07 -8.00 -17.08
C VAL A 252 -1.33 -7.47 -18.48
N LYS A 253 -0.44 -6.60 -18.94
CA LYS A 253 -0.40 -6.08 -20.32
C LYS A 253 0.99 -6.16 -20.91
N THR A 254 1.06 -6.33 -22.22
CA THR A 254 2.29 -6.22 -23.00
C THR A 254 2.37 -4.85 -23.70
N PHE A 255 3.59 -4.40 -23.95
CA PHE A 255 3.88 -3.20 -24.72
C PHE A 255 4.84 -3.53 -25.87
N PRO A 256 4.63 -2.99 -27.09
CA PRO A 256 3.65 -1.96 -27.43
C PRO A 256 2.20 -2.47 -27.38
N PRO A 257 1.22 -1.57 -27.11
CA PRO A 257 -0.19 -1.94 -27.03
C PRO A 257 -0.67 -2.54 -28.35
N GLY A 258 -1.48 -3.60 -28.28
CA GLY A 258 -2.03 -4.27 -29.46
C GLY A 258 -1.27 -5.54 -29.91
N THR A 259 -0.19 -5.91 -29.23
CA THR A 259 0.52 -7.18 -29.47
C THR A 259 -0.24 -8.38 -28.92
N GLU A 260 -0.77 -8.27 -27.70
CA GLU A 260 -1.63 -9.28 -27.06
C GLU A 260 -2.76 -8.58 -26.27
N PRO A 261 -3.94 -9.22 -26.12
CA PRO A 261 -4.98 -8.73 -25.23
C PRO A 261 -4.50 -8.72 -23.76
N PRO A 262 -5.04 -7.83 -22.92
CA PRO A 262 -4.77 -7.87 -21.48
C PRO A 262 -5.25 -9.21 -20.92
N ARG A 263 -4.49 -9.74 -19.97
CA ARG A 263 -4.81 -10.98 -19.26
C ARG A 263 -4.92 -10.68 -17.76
N ALA A 264 -5.73 -11.45 -17.06
CA ALA A 264 -5.85 -11.32 -15.62
C ALA A 264 -5.91 -12.69 -14.95
N GLU A 265 -5.38 -12.75 -13.73
CA GLU A 265 -5.40 -13.93 -12.89
C GLU A 265 -5.81 -13.54 -11.46
N LEU A 266 -6.51 -14.44 -10.81
CA LEU A 266 -7.01 -14.27 -9.45
C LEU A 266 -6.41 -15.34 -8.55
N TYR A 267 -5.74 -14.92 -7.49
CA TYR A 267 -5.28 -15.78 -6.42
C TYR A 267 -6.34 -15.89 -5.32
N SER A 268 -6.49 -17.08 -4.75
CA SER A 268 -7.25 -17.33 -3.53
C SER A 268 -6.31 -17.81 -2.41
N LEU A 269 -6.41 -17.19 -1.24
CA LEU A 269 -5.59 -17.54 -0.07
C LEU A 269 -5.98 -18.90 0.53
N SER A 270 -7.28 -19.21 0.51
CA SER A 270 -7.84 -20.46 1.00
C SER A 270 -7.37 -21.66 0.16
N SER A 271 -7.52 -21.61 -1.17
CA SER A 271 -7.06 -22.69 -2.07
C SER A 271 -5.56 -22.66 -2.34
N ASN A 272 -4.90 -21.54 -2.04
CA ASN A 272 -3.50 -21.29 -2.34
C ASN A 272 -3.17 -21.50 -3.82
N SER A 273 -4.03 -21.03 -4.71
CA SER A 273 -3.87 -21.23 -6.15
C SER A 273 -4.25 -19.98 -6.93
N TRP A 274 -3.60 -19.81 -8.07
CA TRP A 274 -3.98 -18.85 -9.11
C TRP A 274 -4.95 -19.51 -10.09
N ARG A 275 -5.84 -18.73 -10.67
CA ARG A 275 -6.65 -19.10 -11.83
C ARG A 275 -6.73 -17.93 -12.81
N GLU A 276 -6.76 -18.22 -14.09
CA GLU A 276 -6.96 -17.20 -15.12
C GLU A 276 -8.44 -16.76 -15.17
N MET A 277 -8.66 -15.49 -15.51
CA MET A 277 -9.97 -14.88 -15.63
C MET A 277 -10.38 -14.77 -17.10
N ASP A 278 -11.66 -15.00 -17.40
CA ASP A 278 -12.23 -14.65 -18.70
C ASP A 278 -12.45 -13.14 -18.77
N LEU A 279 -11.86 -12.49 -19.78
CA LEU A 279 -11.90 -11.05 -19.99
C LEU A 279 -12.63 -10.65 -21.28
N SER A 280 -13.31 -11.58 -21.94
CA SER A 280 -13.90 -11.37 -23.26
C SER A 280 -14.81 -10.12 -23.33
N ASN A 281 -15.52 -9.81 -22.24
CA ASN A 281 -16.45 -8.69 -22.17
C ASN A 281 -15.82 -7.34 -21.76
N ILE A 282 -14.56 -7.32 -21.32
CA ILE A 282 -13.90 -6.14 -20.74
C ILE A 282 -12.50 -5.89 -21.31
N ALA A 283 -12.05 -6.71 -22.26
CA ALA A 283 -10.68 -6.67 -22.78
C ALA A 283 -10.31 -5.28 -23.34
N GLU A 284 -11.22 -4.62 -24.06
CA GLU A 284 -10.97 -3.28 -24.62
C GLU A 284 -10.86 -2.21 -23.52
N ASP A 285 -11.74 -2.23 -22.52
CA ASP A 285 -11.66 -1.30 -21.38
C ASP A 285 -10.37 -1.52 -20.60
N LEU A 286 -10.01 -2.79 -20.39
CA LEU A 286 -8.78 -3.16 -19.73
C LEU A 286 -7.57 -2.73 -20.52
N ARG A 287 -7.54 -2.78 -21.87
CA ARG A 287 -6.39 -2.30 -22.67
C ARG A 287 -6.01 -0.87 -22.33
N CYS A 288 -6.98 -0.04 -21.99
CA CYS A 288 -6.77 1.36 -21.69
C CYS A 288 -6.59 1.69 -20.19
N CYS A 289 -6.65 0.71 -19.28
CA CYS A 289 -6.36 0.91 -17.85
C CYS A 289 -4.92 1.37 -17.57
N PHE A 290 -4.75 2.33 -16.67
CA PHE A 290 -3.43 2.67 -16.14
C PHE A 290 -3.03 1.64 -15.07
N LEU A 291 -2.10 0.73 -15.40
CA LEU A 291 -1.71 -0.37 -14.52
C LEU A 291 -0.69 0.02 -13.44
N CYS A 292 -0.82 1.22 -12.89
CA CYS A 292 0.11 1.79 -11.91
C CYS A 292 -0.51 1.82 -10.51
N CYS A 293 0.31 1.68 -9.47
CA CYS A 293 -0.14 1.80 -8.07
C CYS A 293 -0.82 3.13 -7.75
N GLU A 294 -0.44 4.21 -8.44
CA GLU A 294 -0.96 5.57 -8.24
C GLU A 294 -2.36 5.80 -8.86
N HIS A 295 -2.86 4.84 -9.65
CA HIS A 295 -4.10 4.97 -10.42
C HIS A 295 -5.17 3.95 -10.02
N LYS A 296 -5.05 3.38 -8.82
CA LYS A 296 -6.00 2.41 -8.30
C LYS A 296 -6.30 2.64 -6.82
N VAL A 297 -7.52 2.32 -6.40
CA VAL A 297 -7.90 2.26 -4.99
C VAL A 297 -8.74 1.04 -4.69
N TYR A 298 -8.71 0.62 -3.43
CA TYR A 298 -9.56 -0.44 -2.90
C TYR A 298 -10.55 0.16 -1.90
N LEU A 299 -11.83 -0.17 -2.05
CA LEU A 299 -12.88 0.25 -1.14
C LEU A 299 -13.94 -0.85 -1.04
N LYS A 300 -14.15 -1.35 0.19
CA LYS A 300 -15.25 -2.28 0.56
C LYS A 300 -15.44 -3.45 -0.41
N GLY A 301 -14.36 -4.19 -0.70
CA GLY A 301 -14.42 -5.37 -1.56
C GLY A 301 -14.27 -5.08 -3.05
N VAL A 302 -14.17 -3.81 -3.46
CA VAL A 302 -14.07 -3.42 -4.87
C VAL A 302 -12.76 -2.68 -5.13
N TYR A 303 -12.05 -3.08 -6.19
CA TYR A 303 -10.96 -2.29 -6.74
C TYR A 303 -11.47 -1.36 -7.82
N TYR A 304 -10.93 -0.14 -7.88
CA TYR A 304 -11.23 0.86 -8.90
C TYR A 304 -9.92 1.25 -9.58
N PHE A 305 -9.84 1.10 -10.89
CA PHE A 305 -8.69 1.39 -11.73
C PHE A 305 -9.06 2.50 -12.72
N LEU A 306 -8.25 3.55 -12.80
CA LEU A 306 -8.43 4.57 -13.84
C LEU A 306 -8.08 3.97 -15.21
N ALA A 307 -8.86 4.32 -16.22
CA ALA A 307 -8.66 3.93 -17.59
C ALA A 307 -9.00 5.08 -18.55
N ASN A 308 -8.37 5.08 -19.72
CA ASN A 308 -8.86 5.88 -20.84
C ASN A 308 -9.93 5.11 -21.61
N GLY A 309 -10.93 5.80 -22.14
CA GLY A 309 -11.86 5.22 -23.10
C GLY A 309 -11.26 5.25 -24.49
N THR A 310 -11.72 4.34 -25.34
CA THR A 310 -11.38 4.33 -26.77
C THR A 310 -12.02 5.51 -27.51
N ASP A 311 -13.06 6.11 -26.94
CA ASP A 311 -13.71 7.35 -27.34
C ASP A 311 -12.93 8.62 -26.91
N GLY A 312 -11.78 8.45 -26.26
CA GLY A 312 -10.97 9.54 -25.72
C GLY A 312 -11.45 10.08 -24.37
N LYS A 313 -12.56 9.57 -23.82
CA LYS A 313 -13.06 9.96 -22.50
C LYS A 313 -12.55 9.00 -21.43
N SER A 314 -12.05 9.52 -20.32
CA SER A 314 -11.60 8.65 -19.23
C SER A 314 -12.77 8.00 -18.49
N LYS A 315 -12.50 6.82 -17.91
CA LYS A 315 -13.46 6.02 -17.15
C LYS A 315 -12.77 5.31 -16.00
N ILE A 316 -13.57 4.68 -15.14
CA ILE A 316 -13.08 3.77 -14.10
C ILE A 316 -13.48 2.35 -14.48
N VAL A 317 -12.51 1.44 -14.51
CA VAL A 317 -12.78 0.00 -14.52
C VAL A 317 -12.72 -0.48 -13.08
N CYS A 318 -13.76 -1.13 -12.58
CA CYS A 318 -13.78 -1.70 -11.24
C CYS A 318 -13.87 -3.22 -11.27
N PHE A 319 -13.37 -3.86 -10.22
CA PHE A 319 -13.40 -5.30 -10.02
C PHE A 319 -13.97 -5.62 -8.65
N ASP A 320 -15.09 -6.35 -8.62
CA ASP A 320 -15.74 -6.79 -7.38
C ASP A 320 -15.14 -8.13 -6.91
N MET A 321 -14.61 -8.19 -5.69
CA MET A 321 -13.96 -9.39 -5.16
C MET A 321 -14.94 -10.53 -4.83
N CYS A 322 -16.20 -10.20 -4.55
CA CYS A 322 -17.25 -11.15 -4.18
C CYS A 322 -17.91 -11.74 -5.42
N GLU A 323 -18.32 -10.88 -6.37
CA GLU A 323 -18.92 -11.34 -7.63
C GLU A 323 -17.86 -11.80 -8.64
N GLU A 324 -16.60 -11.39 -8.45
CA GLU A 324 -15.48 -11.66 -9.37
C GLU A 324 -15.72 -11.09 -10.78
N GLU A 325 -16.49 -10.00 -10.87
CA GLU A 325 -16.87 -9.35 -12.12
C GLU A 325 -16.19 -7.99 -12.29
N PHE A 326 -15.85 -7.68 -13.54
CA PHE A 326 -15.43 -6.33 -13.93
C PHE A 326 -16.61 -5.49 -14.37
N ASN A 327 -16.57 -4.20 -14.05
CA ASN A 327 -17.55 -3.22 -14.51
C ASN A 327 -16.86 -1.91 -14.90
N CYS A 328 -17.58 -1.04 -15.60
CA CYS A 328 -17.11 0.30 -15.94
C CYS A 328 -18.03 1.37 -15.34
N ILE A 329 -17.42 2.46 -14.89
CA ILE A 329 -18.12 3.64 -14.37
C ILE A 329 -17.63 4.84 -15.18
N SER A 330 -18.57 5.58 -15.76
CA SER A 330 -18.29 6.81 -16.48
C SER A 330 -17.81 7.90 -15.51
N LEU A 331 -16.81 8.66 -15.93
CA LEU A 331 -16.36 9.85 -15.22
C LEU A 331 -17.19 11.07 -15.66
N PRO A 332 -17.29 12.11 -14.83
CA PRO A 332 -17.92 13.35 -15.25
C PRO A 332 -17.08 14.05 -16.32
N ASP A 333 -17.73 14.86 -17.15
CA ASP A 333 -17.05 15.61 -18.20
C ASP A 333 -16.22 16.76 -17.57
N PHE A 334 -14.92 16.55 -17.45
CA PHE A 334 -13.96 17.58 -17.06
C PHE A 334 -12.76 17.61 -18.04
N HIS A 335 -12.11 18.77 -18.14
CA HIS A 335 -10.86 18.89 -18.89
C HIS A 335 -9.68 18.55 -17.97
N SER A 336 -8.97 17.45 -18.27
CA SER A 336 -7.80 17.02 -17.50
C SER A 336 -6.76 16.40 -18.41
N SER A 337 -5.49 16.67 -18.15
CA SER A 337 -4.38 15.96 -18.80
C SER A 337 -4.00 14.68 -18.05
N TYR A 338 -4.35 14.62 -16.76
CA TYR A 338 -4.01 13.53 -15.86
C TYR A 338 -5.03 13.47 -14.72
N MET A 339 -5.24 12.28 -14.14
CA MET A 339 -6.15 12.11 -13.02
C MET A 339 -5.58 11.20 -11.95
N ARG A 340 -6.05 11.39 -10.72
CA ARG A 340 -5.83 10.47 -9.61
C ARG A 340 -7.13 10.06 -8.97
N ILE A 341 -7.06 8.96 -8.23
CA ILE A 341 -8.18 8.40 -7.50
C ILE A 341 -7.75 8.13 -6.06
N ALA A 342 -8.62 8.46 -5.10
CA ALA A 342 -8.43 8.22 -3.68
C ALA A 342 -9.73 7.74 -3.04
N VAL A 343 -9.66 7.37 -1.76
CA VAL A 343 -10.82 7.09 -0.92
C VAL A 343 -10.94 8.19 0.13
N TRP A 344 -12.13 8.78 0.24
CA TRP A 344 -12.46 9.82 1.22
C TRP A 344 -13.82 9.53 1.84
N ASN A 345 -13.91 9.42 3.16
CA ASN A 345 -15.16 9.16 3.88
C ASN A 345 -15.94 7.97 3.31
N GLU A 346 -15.21 6.87 3.06
CA GLU A 346 -15.74 5.65 2.43
C GLU A 346 -16.36 5.84 1.04
N ARG A 347 -15.95 6.88 0.31
CA ARG A 347 -16.36 7.15 -1.07
C ARG A 347 -15.15 7.24 -1.97
N VAL A 348 -15.36 6.93 -3.24
CA VAL A 348 -14.35 7.09 -4.29
C VAL A 348 -14.30 8.56 -4.69
N VAL A 349 -13.09 9.11 -4.79
CA VAL A 349 -12.85 10.50 -5.19
C VAL A 349 -11.86 10.54 -6.33
N VAL A 350 -12.12 11.41 -7.30
CA VAL A 350 -11.24 11.66 -8.45
C VAL A 350 -10.72 13.09 -8.41
N PHE A 351 -9.43 13.22 -8.70
CA PHE A 351 -8.70 14.48 -8.80
C PHE A 351 -8.22 14.69 -10.23
N PRO A 352 -9.00 15.38 -11.08
CA PRO A 352 -8.53 15.80 -12.39
C PRO A 352 -7.51 16.94 -12.25
N THR A 353 -6.40 16.82 -12.97
CA THR A 353 -5.30 17.80 -12.99
C THR A 353 -4.89 18.08 -14.44
N VAL A 354 -4.39 19.29 -14.70
CA VAL A 354 -3.88 19.72 -16.02
C VAL A 354 -2.37 19.94 -15.93
N TYR A 355 -1.61 19.36 -16.85
CA TYR A 355 -0.15 19.55 -16.91
C TYR A 355 0.21 21.03 -17.18
N TYR A 356 1.30 21.51 -16.59
CA TYR A 356 1.91 22.84 -16.86
C TYR A 356 1.01 24.08 -16.69
N GLY A 357 -0.01 24.04 -15.82
CA GLY A 357 -0.83 25.23 -15.56
C GLY A 357 -1.84 25.13 -14.41
N ALA A 358 -1.96 23.98 -13.75
CA ALA A 358 -2.93 23.82 -12.68
C ALA A 358 -2.44 24.48 -11.37
N SER A 359 -2.86 25.72 -11.14
CA SER A 359 -2.84 26.35 -9.80
C SER A 359 -3.93 25.77 -8.88
N THR A 360 -4.72 24.81 -9.37
CA THR A 360 -5.83 24.22 -8.64
C THR A 360 -5.93 22.71 -8.82
N VAL A 361 -6.43 22.01 -7.80
CA VAL A 361 -6.83 20.60 -7.86
C VAL A 361 -8.30 20.52 -7.53
N GLN A 362 -9.11 20.02 -8.46
CA GLN A 362 -10.53 19.78 -8.21
C GLN A 362 -10.73 18.44 -7.52
N MET A 363 -11.74 18.35 -6.66
CA MET A 363 -12.12 17.13 -5.98
C MET A 363 -13.55 16.75 -6.36
N TRP A 364 -13.68 15.63 -7.07
CA TRP A 364 -14.97 15.08 -7.50
C TRP A 364 -15.28 13.81 -6.72
N VAL A 365 -16.43 13.78 -6.05
CA VAL A 365 -16.84 12.67 -5.19
C VAL A 365 -17.89 11.85 -5.92
N MET A 366 -17.72 10.53 -5.91
CA MET A 366 -18.73 9.61 -6.40
C MET A 366 -19.84 9.51 -5.36
N ASP A 367 -21.04 9.96 -5.74
CA ASP A 367 -22.27 9.83 -4.98
C ASP A 367 -23.12 8.72 -5.63
N GLY A 368 -23.59 7.78 -4.83
CA GLY A 368 -24.33 6.60 -5.32
C GLY A 368 -23.56 5.30 -5.10
N GLY A 369 -24.11 4.48 -4.20
CA GLY A 369 -23.59 3.16 -3.83
C GLY A 369 -22.83 3.17 -2.52
N ASN A 370 -23.52 2.88 -1.42
CA ASN A 370 -22.87 2.45 -0.18
C ASN A 370 -22.07 1.16 -0.46
N GLY A 371 -20.79 1.28 -0.82
CA GLY A 371 -19.80 0.23 -0.66
C GLY A 371 -20.03 -1.08 -1.41
N GLY A 372 -20.70 -1.03 -2.56
CA GLY A 372 -20.94 -2.19 -3.42
C GLY A 372 -21.80 -1.73 -4.58
N VAL A 373 -21.31 -1.90 -5.81
CA VAL A 373 -21.98 -1.46 -7.04
C VAL A 373 -23.22 -2.33 -7.27
N ARG A 374 -24.32 -2.05 -6.54
CA ARG A 374 -25.59 -2.76 -6.70
C ARG A 374 -26.52 -2.11 -7.73
N ASP A 375 -26.34 -0.83 -8.03
CA ASP A 375 -27.13 -0.17 -9.08
C ASP A 375 -26.23 0.67 -10.00
N ARG A 376 -26.04 0.11 -11.19
CA ARG A 376 -25.06 0.46 -12.23
C ARG A 376 -25.32 1.82 -12.88
N ASN A 377 -26.55 2.31 -12.81
CA ASN A 377 -26.98 3.60 -13.39
C ASN A 377 -27.18 4.71 -12.33
N SER A 378 -26.88 4.41 -11.06
CA SER A 378 -27.12 5.33 -9.94
C SER A 378 -25.90 6.14 -9.51
N CYS A 379 -24.71 5.86 -10.06
CA CYS A 379 -23.50 6.61 -9.74
C CYS A 379 -23.50 7.96 -10.46
N PHE A 380 -23.52 9.04 -9.71
CA PHE A 380 -23.30 10.38 -10.21
C PHE A 380 -22.11 11.00 -9.47
N TRP A 381 -21.59 12.10 -10.02
CA TRP A 381 -20.40 12.75 -9.50
C TRP A 381 -20.71 14.18 -9.11
N THR A 382 -20.28 14.55 -7.92
CA THR A 382 -20.44 15.91 -7.39
C THR A 382 -19.08 16.54 -7.22
N LYS A 383 -18.89 17.75 -7.77
CA LYS A 383 -17.71 18.57 -7.46
C LYS A 383 -17.83 19.06 -6.03
N HIS A 384 -16.99 18.53 -5.14
CA HIS A 384 -17.04 18.84 -3.71
C HIS A 384 -16.20 20.09 -3.38
N SER A 385 -14.98 20.18 -3.91
CA SER A 385 -14.09 21.31 -3.61
C SER A 385 -13.06 21.57 -4.70
N GLU A 386 -12.39 22.71 -4.59
CA GLU A 386 -11.28 23.12 -5.45
C GLU A 386 -10.16 23.69 -4.57
N ILE A 387 -9.04 22.97 -4.54
CA ILE A 387 -7.86 23.31 -3.73
C ILE A 387 -7.01 24.24 -4.57
N ARG A 388 -6.71 25.44 -4.07
CA ARG A 388 -5.85 26.41 -4.78
C ARG A 388 -4.46 26.46 -4.17
N PHE A 389 -3.45 26.48 -5.02
CA PHE A 389 -2.04 26.55 -4.65
C PHE A 389 -1.49 27.95 -4.94
N ALA A 390 -0.47 28.34 -4.16
CA ALA A 390 0.27 29.57 -4.41
C ALA A 390 1.05 29.50 -5.72
N ALA A 391 1.34 30.66 -6.31
CA ALA A 391 2.12 30.77 -7.54
C ALA A 391 3.49 30.08 -7.40
N GLY A 392 3.88 29.31 -8.41
CA GLY A 392 5.14 28.56 -8.47
C GLY A 392 5.07 27.12 -7.91
N VAL A 393 3.90 26.68 -7.40
CA VAL A 393 3.62 25.26 -7.23
C VAL A 393 3.12 24.72 -8.56
N ILE A 394 3.81 23.71 -9.09
CA ILE A 394 3.39 22.96 -10.26
C ILE A 394 3.29 21.47 -9.89
N ASP A 395 2.52 20.70 -10.66
CA ASP A 395 2.39 19.25 -10.48
C ASP A 395 1.91 18.83 -9.06
N PRO A 396 0.80 19.40 -8.53
CA PRO A 396 0.24 18.90 -7.28
C PRO A 396 -0.28 17.47 -7.47
N LYS A 397 0.22 16.58 -6.63
CA LYS A 397 0.04 15.14 -6.73
C LYS A 397 -0.69 14.61 -5.49
N PRO A 398 -2.04 14.54 -5.51
CA PRO A 398 -2.82 13.88 -4.47
C PRO A 398 -2.38 12.42 -4.25
N LEU A 399 -2.20 12.02 -2.99
CA LEU A 399 -1.73 10.68 -2.63
C LEU A 399 -2.84 9.87 -1.96
N LEU A 400 -3.31 10.32 -0.79
CA LEU A 400 -4.42 9.71 -0.06
C LEU A 400 -4.95 10.65 1.02
N PHE A 401 -6.10 10.32 1.58
CA PHE A 401 -6.61 10.94 2.79
C PHE A 401 -6.08 10.24 4.04
N TRP A 402 -5.72 11.02 5.05
CA TRP A 402 -5.18 10.55 6.33
C TRP A 402 -5.76 11.36 7.49
N LYS A 403 -5.51 10.93 8.74
CA LYS A 403 -6.07 11.55 9.95
C LYS A 403 -7.60 11.64 9.87
N ASN A 404 -8.25 10.47 9.81
CA ASN A 404 -9.71 10.35 9.79
C ASN A 404 -10.35 11.04 8.58
N ASP A 405 -9.66 11.02 7.44
CA ASP A 405 -10.10 11.64 6.20
C ASP A 405 -10.28 13.17 6.23
N ASP A 406 -9.78 13.84 7.28
CA ASP A 406 -9.82 15.31 7.40
C ASP A 406 -8.72 16.01 6.59
N GLU A 407 -7.60 15.31 6.33
CA GLU A 407 -6.44 15.85 5.63
C GLU A 407 -6.12 15.05 4.37
N LEU A 408 -5.86 15.75 3.26
CA LEU A 408 -5.35 15.19 2.02
C LEU A 408 -3.82 15.31 1.99
N LEU A 409 -3.12 14.17 1.91
CA LEU A 409 -1.68 14.12 1.72
C LEU A 409 -1.34 14.32 0.23
N MET A 410 -0.38 15.20 -0.08
CA MET A 410 0.00 15.52 -1.45
C MET A 410 1.51 15.68 -1.57
N GLU A 411 2.06 15.19 -2.68
CA GLU A 411 3.38 15.60 -3.16
C GLU A 411 3.21 16.85 -4.03
N ILE A 412 4.08 17.84 -3.89
CA ILE A 412 4.08 19.04 -4.72
C ILE A 412 5.49 19.36 -5.21
N PHE A 413 5.60 19.98 -6.39
CA PHE A 413 6.86 20.51 -6.89
C PHE A 413 6.84 22.03 -6.91
N TYR A 414 7.85 22.63 -6.27
CA TYR A 414 8.07 24.06 -6.32
C TYR A 414 9.07 24.38 -7.42
N GLU A 415 8.59 24.98 -8.50
CA GLU A 415 9.39 25.28 -9.69
C GLU A 415 10.59 26.19 -9.38
N LYS A 416 10.35 27.29 -8.64
CA LYS A 416 11.39 28.30 -8.35
C LYS A 416 12.62 27.77 -7.60
N ILE A 417 12.44 26.72 -6.81
CA ILE A 417 13.50 26.14 -5.97
C ILE A 417 13.81 24.70 -6.38
N GLU A 418 13.18 24.22 -7.46
CA GLU A 418 13.28 22.85 -7.99
C GLU A 418 13.20 21.76 -6.91
N LYS A 419 12.27 21.91 -5.96
CA LYS A 419 12.15 20.99 -4.82
C LYS A 419 10.77 20.37 -4.70
N ARG A 420 10.79 19.07 -4.41
CA ARG A 420 9.60 18.29 -4.04
C ARG A 420 9.38 18.35 -2.55
N LYS A 421 8.13 18.49 -2.15
CA LYS A 421 7.73 18.45 -0.73
C LYS A 421 6.48 17.62 -0.55
N LEU A 422 6.41 16.99 0.62
CA LEU A 422 5.20 16.36 1.11
C LEU A 422 4.44 17.37 1.98
N ILE A 423 3.18 17.60 1.65
CA ILE A 423 2.30 18.51 2.38
C ILE A 423 0.98 17.81 2.71
N SER A 424 0.28 18.29 3.72
CA SER A 424 -1.11 17.92 3.96
C SER A 424 -2.01 19.13 3.87
N TYR A 425 -3.21 18.94 3.33
CA TYR A 425 -4.24 19.96 3.21
C TYR A 425 -5.47 19.52 4.00
N ASN A 426 -5.83 20.28 5.03
CA ASN A 426 -7.03 20.00 5.80
C ASN A 426 -8.26 20.54 5.06
N ILE A 427 -9.20 19.68 4.71
CA ILE A 427 -10.36 20.04 3.86
C ILE A 427 -11.29 21.02 4.57
N GLY A 428 -11.59 20.79 5.85
CA GLY A 428 -12.55 21.61 6.60
C GLY A 428 -12.03 23.00 6.93
N SER A 429 -10.77 23.09 7.38
CA SER A 429 -10.14 24.38 7.72
C SER A 429 -9.48 25.07 6.52
N THR A 430 -9.35 24.39 5.38
CA THR A 430 -8.68 24.88 4.16
C THR A 430 -7.22 25.27 4.34
N LYS A 431 -6.53 24.67 5.32
CA LYS A 431 -5.13 25.00 5.67
C LYS A 431 -4.16 23.95 5.19
N PHE A 432 -3.05 24.43 4.61
CA PHE A 432 -1.88 23.60 4.31
C PHE A 432 -1.00 23.43 5.54
N ARG A 433 -0.37 22.27 5.65
CA ARG A 433 0.65 21.95 6.65
C ARG A 433 1.82 21.26 5.94
N ASN A 434 3.04 21.61 6.34
CA ASN A 434 4.20 20.86 5.90
C ASN A 434 4.21 19.51 6.63
N VAL A 435 4.40 18.44 5.88
CA VAL A 435 4.68 17.12 6.46
C VAL A 435 6.20 16.99 6.48
N PRO A 436 6.83 16.91 7.68
CA PRO A 436 8.27 16.76 7.76
C PRO A 436 8.70 15.51 6.99
N PHE A 437 9.34 15.72 5.85
CA PHE A 437 9.93 14.70 5.01
C PHE A 437 11.35 15.18 4.70
N GLY A 438 12.35 14.39 5.07
CA GLY A 438 13.74 14.80 4.94
C GLY A 438 14.66 13.60 4.95
N ALA A 439 15.31 13.36 3.82
CA ALA A 439 16.67 12.86 3.82
C ALA A 439 17.49 13.82 4.70
N GLY A 440 18.17 13.32 5.72
CA GLY A 440 19.11 14.16 6.45
C GLY A 440 20.23 14.57 5.52
N SER A 441 20.33 15.86 5.20
CA SER A 441 21.64 16.43 4.95
C SER A 441 22.42 16.28 6.26
N SER A 442 23.43 15.39 6.27
CA SER A 442 24.49 15.46 7.25
C SER A 442 25.01 16.92 7.31
N PRO A 443 25.47 17.43 8.47
CA PRO A 443 26.14 18.73 8.53
C PRO A 443 27.31 18.87 7.54
N HIS A 444 27.83 17.74 7.04
CA HIS A 444 28.89 17.67 6.03
C HIS A 444 28.39 17.58 4.57
N ASP A 445 27.10 17.33 4.33
CA ASP A 445 26.50 17.28 2.98
C ASP A 445 25.80 18.61 2.65
N GLN A 446 26.59 19.68 2.57
CA GLN A 446 26.14 20.93 1.96
C GLN A 446 26.38 20.84 0.46
N GLY A 447 25.48 20.22 -0.31
CA GLY A 447 25.64 20.22 -1.76
C GLY A 447 24.53 19.60 -2.61
N TYR A 448 23.88 18.52 -2.18
CA TYR A 448 22.98 17.76 -3.07
C TYR A 448 21.65 17.43 -2.38
N ASP A 449 20.67 18.29 -2.60
CA ASP A 449 19.31 18.15 -2.08
C ASP A 449 18.53 17.20 -3.00
N SER A 450 18.71 15.89 -2.80
CA SER A 450 18.19 14.86 -3.71
C SER A 450 16.67 14.97 -3.88
N GLN A 451 16.20 15.21 -5.11
CA GLN A 451 14.76 15.20 -5.44
C GLN A 451 14.19 13.78 -5.24
N PHE A 452 13.02 13.67 -4.62
CA PHE A 452 12.33 12.40 -4.39
C PHE A 452 10.98 12.35 -5.12
N ARG A 453 10.56 11.16 -5.52
CA ARG A 453 9.23 10.88 -6.09
C ARG A 453 8.52 9.84 -5.24
N VAL A 454 7.29 10.13 -4.82
CA VAL A 454 6.46 9.12 -4.14
C VAL A 454 5.89 8.18 -5.18
N ASN A 455 6.18 6.88 -5.07
CA ASN A 455 5.71 5.85 -6.00
C ASN A 455 4.43 5.16 -5.53
N ASN A 456 4.27 5.01 -4.21
CA ASN A 456 3.11 4.38 -3.62
C ASN A 456 2.91 4.84 -2.17
N VAL A 457 1.66 4.96 -1.73
CA VAL A 457 1.32 5.15 -0.32
C VAL A 457 0.17 4.23 0.02
N VAL A 458 0.31 3.44 1.09
CA VAL A 458 -0.77 2.55 1.54
C VAL A 458 -1.06 2.78 3.03
N PRO A 459 -2.34 2.91 3.43
CA PRO A 459 -2.69 2.96 4.84
C PRO A 459 -2.46 1.60 5.50
N TYR A 460 -2.09 1.60 6.77
CA TYR A 460 -1.83 0.38 7.53
C TYR A 460 -2.66 0.33 8.81
N VAL A 461 -3.37 -0.78 8.97
CA VAL A 461 -4.05 -1.15 10.21
C VAL A 461 -3.33 -2.32 10.84
N LYS A 462 -3.04 -2.23 12.14
CA LYS A 462 -2.53 -3.39 12.90
C LYS A 462 -3.69 -4.37 13.07
N SER A 463 -3.50 -5.62 12.66
CA SER A 463 -4.56 -6.65 12.74
C SER A 463 -4.03 -8.03 13.16
N LEU A 464 -4.95 -8.89 13.59
CA LEU A 464 -4.71 -10.31 13.89
C LEU A 464 -4.96 -11.24 12.68
N VAL A 465 -5.24 -10.69 11.50
CA VAL A 465 -5.52 -11.50 10.30
C VAL A 465 -4.31 -12.37 9.97
N SER A 466 -4.54 -13.67 9.79
CA SER A 466 -3.47 -14.62 9.49
C SER A 466 -3.35 -14.87 7.99
N VAL A 467 -2.11 -15.03 7.54
CA VAL A 467 -1.82 -15.48 6.16
C VAL A 467 -1.81 -17.02 6.03
N LYS A 468 -1.98 -17.75 7.15
CA LYS A 468 -1.82 -19.21 7.24
C LYS A 468 -3.15 -19.98 7.31
N GLU A 469 -4.27 -19.30 7.49
CA GLU A 469 -5.56 -19.93 7.84
C GLU A 469 -6.29 -20.68 6.72
N GLY A 470 -5.67 -20.83 5.55
CA GLY A 470 -6.17 -21.75 4.52
C GLY A 470 -5.91 -23.24 4.82
N ASN A 471 -5.09 -23.61 5.81
CA ASN A 471 -4.58 -24.99 5.95
C ASN A 471 -4.32 -25.47 7.39
N ARG A 472 -5.14 -25.10 8.38
CA ARG A 472 -5.02 -25.67 9.74
C ARG A 472 -6.37 -26.04 10.32
N ALA A 473 -6.75 -27.32 10.17
CA ALA A 473 -7.36 -28.02 11.29
C ALA A 473 -6.26 -28.18 12.35
N CYS A 474 -6.48 -27.64 13.55
CA CYS A 474 -5.63 -27.91 14.71
C CYS A 474 -5.90 -29.30 15.27
#